data_AF-B1G7F4-F1
#
_entry.id   AF-B1G7F4-F1
#
_cell.length_a   1.000
_cell.length_b   1.000
_cell.length_c   1.000
_cell.angle_alpha   90.00
_cell.angle_beta   90.00
_cell.angle_gamma   90.00
#
_symmetry.space_group_name_H-M   'P 1'
#
loop_
_entity.id
_entity.type
_entity.pdbx_description
1 polymer ?
#
loop_
_entity_poly.entity_id
_entity_poly.type
_entity_poly.pdbx_seq_one_letter_code
_entity_poly.pdbx_strand_id
1 'polypeptide(L)'
;MQASFQPAASLRPLPTDGANASRNKPNPLTADSGAATLNDPDNAPAVRLLTDTLREATRRNASDLHIEPAENGWRVRLRIDGVLHEISPPPAHLRDAFITRVKVLARMDIAERRVPQDGRLRIATSPGRLEDYRVNSLPTLFGEKLVLRRLDALPADLSLDLLGLDAQQRDAVDAAIRAPHGLVLVTGPTGSGKTLSLYCFLNLLNSEARNLCSVEDPAEIQLAGINQVSVREKAGLTFAVALRAFLRQDPDVIMVGEIRDEETADVAVKAAQTGHLVLSTLHTNDAPAAVARLIDIGVAPYNLAAALRMVTAQRLVRRLCAACRAPAPHSAAALRAAGFADDQLGDWQPYAATGCAACHGIGYRGRVGVHQVMPVSAAMRDLIVARAGSHELARQAHGERVGTLRAAALALVRDGTTSLAEALAATELA
;
A
#
# COMPACT_ATOMS: atom_id res chain seq x y z
N MET A 1 28.79 6.32 -66.64
CA MET A 1 28.83 7.74 -66.20
C MET A 1 29.31 7.73 -64.75
N GLN A 2 30.62 7.79 -64.45
CA GLN A 2 31.47 9.01 -64.39
C GLN A 2 30.66 10.19 -63.83
N ALA A 3 30.89 10.64 -62.59
CA ALA A 3 31.97 11.54 -62.13
C ALA A 3 31.57 11.96 -60.68
N SER A 4 32.38 12.40 -59.71
CA SER A 4 33.80 12.66 -59.53
C SER A 4 34.07 12.92 -58.03
N PHE A 5 35.27 12.58 -57.58
CA PHE A 5 35.87 12.96 -56.30
C PHE A 5 36.23 14.45 -56.23
N GLN A 6 36.11 15.09 -55.06
CA GLN A 6 37.24 15.74 -54.35
C GLN A 6 36.82 16.33 -52.97
N PRO A 7 37.69 16.21 -51.92
CA PRO A 7 37.53 16.85 -50.62
C PRO A 7 38.56 17.97 -50.33
N ALA A 8 38.32 18.62 -49.19
CA ALA A 8 39.24 19.39 -48.31
C ALA A 8 39.44 20.89 -48.54
N ALA A 9 39.13 21.67 -47.50
CA ALA A 9 39.89 22.86 -47.11
C ALA A 9 39.76 23.09 -45.58
N SER A 10 40.89 23.09 -44.88
CA SER A 10 40.99 23.37 -43.45
C SER A 10 41.27 24.85 -43.17
N LEU A 11 40.51 25.39 -42.20
CA LEU A 11 40.86 26.33 -41.13
C LEU A 11 41.62 27.65 -41.43
N ARG A 12 41.00 28.75 -40.98
CA ARG A 12 41.68 29.90 -40.35
C ARG A 12 40.97 30.32 -39.06
N PRO A 13 41.69 30.92 -38.08
CA PRO A 13 41.31 30.96 -36.67
C PRO A 13 40.50 32.21 -36.30
N LEU A 14 39.69 32.09 -35.25
CA LEU A 14 38.94 33.19 -34.63
C LEU A 14 39.75 33.87 -33.51
N PRO A 15 39.50 35.15 -33.20
CA PRO A 15 40.31 35.97 -32.30
C PRO A 15 40.00 35.72 -30.82
N THR A 16 40.99 36.00 -29.98
CA THR A 16 40.94 35.91 -28.52
C THR A 16 40.32 37.14 -27.85
N ASP A 17 39.76 36.85 -26.66
CA ASP A 17 39.44 37.70 -25.51
C ASP A 17 38.10 38.43 -25.43
N GLY A 18 37.35 38.05 -24.39
CA GLY A 18 36.13 38.69 -23.93
C GLY A 18 35.49 37.86 -22.81
N ALA A 19 35.92 38.11 -21.58
CA ALA A 19 35.40 37.48 -20.37
C ALA A 19 33.86 37.52 -20.28
N ASN A 20 33.23 36.36 -20.07
CA ASN A 20 31.95 36.30 -19.39
C ASN A 20 31.75 34.94 -18.71
N ALA A 21 31.82 34.94 -17.38
CA ALA A 21 31.53 33.81 -16.53
C ALA A 21 30.03 33.42 -16.66
N SER A 22 29.76 32.36 -17.43
CA SER A 22 28.43 31.75 -17.43
C SER A 22 28.30 30.81 -16.23
N ARG A 23 27.36 31.16 -15.37
CA ARG A 23 26.97 30.43 -14.17
C ARG A 23 26.41 29.06 -14.57
N ASN A 24 27.14 27.99 -14.29
CA ASN A 24 26.58 26.65 -14.18
C ASN A 24 25.52 26.66 -13.07
N LYS A 25 24.23 26.65 -13.44
CA LYS A 25 23.14 26.35 -12.50
C LYS A 25 23.07 24.83 -12.32
N PRO A 26 23.24 24.29 -11.12
CA PRO A 26 22.97 22.88 -10.88
C PRO A 26 21.47 22.58 -10.97
N ASN A 27 21.18 21.38 -11.46
CA ASN A 27 19.87 20.76 -11.62
C ASN A 27 19.07 20.72 -10.29
N PRO A 28 17.77 21.07 -10.20
CA PRO A 28 17.07 21.27 -8.92
C PRO A 28 16.74 19.99 -8.11
N LEU A 29 17.09 18.81 -8.61
CA LEU A 29 16.64 17.53 -8.02
C LEU A 29 17.71 16.79 -7.20
N THR A 30 18.86 17.40 -6.96
CA THR A 30 19.89 16.89 -6.04
C THR A 30 20.33 18.00 -5.07
N ALA A 31 19.36 18.63 -4.41
CA ALA A 31 19.64 19.52 -3.29
C ALA A 31 19.76 18.68 -2.01
N ASP A 32 20.98 18.64 -1.49
CA ASP A 32 21.43 18.14 -0.20
C ASP A 32 20.32 18.16 0.88
N SER A 33 19.81 16.97 1.22
CA SER A 33 18.78 16.80 2.25
C SER A 33 19.45 16.84 3.62
N GLY A 34 19.76 18.05 4.09
CA GLY A 34 20.23 18.27 5.45
C GLY A 34 19.22 17.70 6.45
N ALA A 35 19.60 16.63 7.15
CA ALA A 35 18.81 16.08 8.24
C ALA A 35 18.68 17.15 9.33
N ALA A 36 17.45 17.50 9.72
CA ALA A 36 17.23 18.44 10.80
C ALA A 36 17.76 17.83 12.12
N THR A 37 18.87 18.36 12.63
CA THR A 37 19.44 17.96 13.91
C THR A 37 18.60 18.48 15.07
N LEU A 38 18.40 17.63 16.08
CA LEU A 38 17.50 17.84 17.22
C LEU A 38 17.97 18.87 18.27
N ASN A 39 19.07 19.59 18.02
CA ASN A 39 19.71 20.47 18.99
C ASN A 39 19.60 21.94 18.54
N ASP A 40 18.47 22.57 18.84
CA ASP A 40 18.31 24.03 18.84
C ASP A 40 17.96 24.47 20.29
N PRO A 41 18.83 25.24 20.97
CA PRO A 41 18.69 25.59 22.39
C PRO A 41 17.46 26.46 22.75
N ASP A 42 16.87 27.18 21.79
CA ASP A 42 15.89 28.25 22.08
C ASP A 42 14.40 27.84 21.97
N ASN A 43 14.07 26.54 21.91
CA ASN A 43 12.66 26.09 21.82
C ASN A 43 12.35 24.79 22.59
N ALA A 44 12.78 24.77 23.85
CA ALA A 44 13.13 23.55 24.56
C ALA A 44 11.98 22.53 24.83
N PRO A 45 10.74 22.90 25.24
CA PRO A 45 9.74 21.91 25.66
C PRO A 45 8.98 21.23 24.51
N ALA A 46 8.52 22.00 23.50
CA ALA A 46 7.74 21.44 22.40
C ALA A 46 8.60 20.56 21.46
N VAL A 47 9.88 20.93 21.27
CA VAL A 47 10.84 20.12 20.52
C VAL A 47 11.11 18.78 21.21
N ARG A 48 11.30 18.80 22.55
CA ARG A 48 11.43 17.57 23.34
C ARG A 48 10.18 16.70 23.24
N LEU A 49 9.00 17.28 23.40
CA LEU A 49 7.74 16.56 23.27
C LEU A 49 7.59 15.90 21.89
N LEU A 50 7.90 16.61 20.81
CA LEU A 50 7.89 16.04 19.45
C LEU A 50 8.90 14.89 19.33
N THR A 51 10.12 15.09 19.82
CA THR A 51 11.19 14.08 19.77
C THR A 51 10.79 12.81 20.52
N ASP A 52 10.26 12.95 21.73
CA ASP A 52 9.83 11.82 22.56
C ASP A 52 8.61 11.12 21.95
N THR A 53 7.68 11.88 21.37
CA THR A 53 6.52 11.33 20.66
C THR A 53 6.95 10.50 19.44
N LEU A 54 7.89 11.01 18.64
CA LEU A 54 8.42 10.30 17.48
C LEU A 54 9.22 9.06 17.89
N ARG A 55 10.05 9.16 18.94
CA ARG A 55 10.76 8.00 19.51
C ARG A 55 9.80 6.92 19.97
N GLU A 56 8.72 7.32 20.63
CA GLU A 56 7.69 6.38 21.09
C GLU A 56 6.95 5.72 19.92
N ALA A 57 6.61 6.50 18.89
CA ALA A 57 6.03 5.99 17.64
C ALA A 57 6.96 4.96 16.98
N THR A 58 8.25 5.29 16.85
CA THR A 58 9.28 4.38 16.33
C THR A 58 9.41 3.11 17.17
N ARG A 59 9.51 3.25 18.50
CA ARG A 59 9.67 2.14 19.45
C ARG A 59 8.50 1.16 19.40
N ARG A 60 7.28 1.67 19.27
CA ARG A 60 6.05 0.86 19.15
C ARG A 60 5.72 0.46 17.70
N ASN A 61 6.58 0.79 16.74
CA ASN A 61 6.39 0.54 15.31
C ASN A 61 5.05 1.06 14.76
N ALA A 62 4.68 2.28 15.12
CA ALA A 62 3.45 2.91 14.65
C ALA A 62 3.54 3.32 13.18
N SER A 63 2.46 3.11 12.42
CA SER A 63 2.33 3.53 11.01
C SER A 63 1.93 5.00 10.89
N ASP A 64 1.12 5.49 11.82
CA ASP A 64 0.60 6.85 11.80
C ASP A 64 0.63 7.44 13.22
N LEU A 65 1.00 8.72 13.31
CA LEU A 65 0.89 9.54 14.50
C LEU A 65 -0.24 10.54 14.29
N HIS A 66 -1.23 10.53 15.17
CA HIS A 66 -2.40 11.40 15.13
C HIS A 66 -2.33 12.41 16.28
N ILE A 67 -2.41 13.68 15.95
CA ILE A 67 -2.47 14.80 16.90
C ILE A 67 -3.83 15.46 16.76
N GLU A 68 -4.65 15.37 17.79
CA GLU A 68 -6.06 15.74 17.71
C GLU A 68 -6.42 16.76 18.78
N PRO A 69 -6.74 18.00 18.39
CA PRO A 69 -7.29 18.98 19.31
C PRO A 69 -8.71 18.57 19.75
N ALA A 70 -9.06 18.90 20.98
CA ALA A 70 -10.39 18.73 21.55
C ALA A 70 -10.80 20.02 22.27
N GLU A 71 -12.06 20.09 22.71
CA GLU A 71 -12.58 21.21 23.49
C GLU A 71 -11.71 21.49 24.73
N ASN A 72 -11.41 20.42 25.49
CA ASN A 72 -10.58 20.47 26.69
C ASN A 72 -9.21 19.82 26.45
N GLY A 73 -8.34 20.54 25.74
CA GLY A 73 -6.95 20.13 25.50
C GLY A 73 -6.75 19.43 24.15
N TRP A 74 -5.95 18.37 24.14
CA TRP A 74 -5.57 17.64 22.94
C TRP A 74 -5.03 16.27 23.30
N ARG A 75 -5.12 15.32 22.37
CA ARG A 75 -4.62 13.96 22.54
C ARG A 75 -3.69 13.57 21.41
N VAL A 76 -2.83 12.60 21.70
CA VAL A 76 -1.93 11.99 20.73
C VAL A 76 -2.23 10.49 20.67
N ARG A 77 -2.42 9.97 19.45
CA ARG A 77 -2.70 8.55 19.22
C ARG A 77 -1.74 7.97 18.20
N LEU A 78 -1.27 6.76 18.47
CA LEU A 78 -0.42 5.99 17.56
C LEU A 78 -1.27 4.92 16.89
N ARG A 79 -1.20 4.82 15.56
CA ARG A 79 -1.74 3.66 14.84
C ARG A 79 -0.71 2.54 14.87
N ILE A 80 -0.98 1.49 15.62
CA ILE A 80 -0.12 0.31 15.75
C ILE A 80 -0.91 -0.88 15.22
N ASP A 81 -0.35 -1.58 14.24
CA ASP A 81 -0.99 -2.73 13.60
C ASP A 81 -2.44 -2.46 13.14
N GLY A 82 -2.70 -1.24 12.65
CA GLY A 82 -3.99 -0.80 12.14
C GLY A 82 -4.94 -0.19 13.18
N VAL A 83 -4.67 -0.34 14.48
CA VAL A 83 -5.53 0.13 15.57
C VAL A 83 -4.95 1.37 16.26
N LEU A 84 -5.81 2.31 16.67
CA LEU A 84 -5.39 3.54 17.34
C LEU A 84 -5.24 3.32 18.84
N HIS A 85 -4.07 3.65 19.37
CA HIS A 85 -3.73 3.60 20.78
C HIS A 85 -3.41 5.00 21.28
N GLU A 86 -4.11 5.45 22.31
CA GLU A 86 -3.80 6.72 22.96
C GLU A 86 -2.53 6.61 23.79
N ILE A 87 -1.66 7.62 23.71
CA ILE A 87 -0.49 7.77 24.59
C ILE A 87 -0.79 8.83 25.65
N SER A 88 0.09 8.93 26.66
CA SER A 88 -0.08 9.89 27.75
C SER A 88 -0.40 11.30 27.23
N PRO A 89 -1.46 11.95 27.75
CA PRO A 89 -1.91 13.22 27.23
C PRO A 89 -0.83 14.31 27.43
N PRO A 90 -0.49 15.06 26.38
CA PRO A 90 0.51 16.12 26.47
C PRO A 90 -0.03 17.36 27.22
N PRO A 91 0.83 18.20 27.80
CA PRO A 91 0.42 19.46 28.41
C PRO A 91 -0.35 20.37 27.43
N ALA A 92 -1.50 20.88 27.85
CA ALA A 92 -2.39 21.67 26.97
C ALA A 92 -1.72 22.89 26.35
N HIS A 93 -0.88 23.60 27.12
CA HIS A 93 -0.17 24.81 26.68
C HIS A 93 0.86 24.56 25.55
N LEU A 94 1.25 23.30 25.30
CA LEU A 94 2.24 22.96 24.27
C LEU A 94 1.62 22.67 22.89
N ARG A 95 0.30 22.62 22.77
CA ARG A 95 -0.41 22.24 21.54
C ARG A 95 0.03 23.07 20.33
N ASP A 96 -0.11 24.39 20.42
CA ASP A 96 0.16 25.27 19.28
C ASP A 96 1.65 25.32 18.93
N ALA A 97 2.53 25.27 19.93
CA ALA A 97 3.97 25.16 19.72
C ALA A 97 4.36 23.84 19.03
N PHE A 98 3.71 22.72 19.39
CA PHE A 98 3.93 21.42 18.74
C PHE A 98 3.48 21.45 17.28
N ILE A 99 2.29 21.97 16.99
CA ILE A 99 1.76 22.09 15.62
C ILE A 99 2.69 22.94 14.77
N THR A 100 3.07 24.12 15.26
CA THR A 100 4.02 25.01 14.57
C THR A 100 5.35 24.30 14.30
N ARG A 101 5.89 23.56 15.28
CA ARG A 101 7.14 22.83 15.09
C ARG A 101 7.04 21.78 13.99
N VAL A 102 5.96 21.01 13.95
CA VAL A 102 5.73 20.03 12.87
C VAL A 102 5.63 20.74 11.52
N LYS A 103 4.83 21.81 11.41
CA LYS A 103 4.66 22.57 10.16
C LYS A 103 5.97 23.16 9.65
N VAL A 104 6.80 23.72 10.53
CA VAL A 104 8.15 24.22 10.18
C VAL A 104 9.01 23.10 9.60
N LEU A 105 9.10 21.96 10.29
CA LEU A 105 9.92 20.84 9.83
C LEU A 105 9.39 20.21 8.54
N ALA A 106 8.08 20.25 8.33
CA ALA A 106 7.41 19.74 7.14
C ALA A 106 7.33 20.76 5.98
N ARG A 107 7.92 21.96 6.15
CA ARG A 107 7.92 23.09 5.19
C ARG A 107 6.52 23.56 4.79
N MET A 108 5.61 23.59 5.76
CA MET A 108 4.22 24.04 5.61
C MET A 108 4.07 25.50 6.05
N ASP A 109 3.07 26.21 5.54
CA ASP A 109 2.79 27.60 5.92
C ASP A 109 2.20 27.64 7.35
N ILE A 110 2.98 28.18 8.29
CA ILE A 110 2.59 28.31 9.70
C ILE A 110 1.50 29.35 9.94
N ALA A 111 1.41 30.38 9.10
CA ALA A 111 0.43 31.46 9.24
C ALA A 111 -0.95 31.02 8.75
N GLU A 112 -0.99 30.17 7.72
CA GLU A 112 -2.24 29.61 7.22
C GLU A 112 -2.70 28.43 8.07
N ARG A 113 -3.86 28.56 8.72
CA ARG A 113 -4.45 27.54 9.62
C ARG A 113 -5.89 27.19 9.25
N ARG A 114 -6.40 27.71 8.13
CA ARG A 114 -7.82 27.65 7.71
C ARG A 114 -8.05 26.72 6.53
N VAL A 115 -6.99 26.27 5.85
CA VAL A 115 -7.07 25.29 4.77
C VAL A 115 -6.20 24.07 5.05
N PRO A 116 -6.55 22.89 4.53
CA PRO A 116 -5.69 21.71 4.62
C PRO A 116 -4.35 21.95 3.95
N GLN A 117 -3.30 21.34 4.49
CA GLN A 117 -1.95 21.42 3.95
C GLN A 117 -1.27 20.06 4.01
N ASP A 118 -0.43 19.76 3.02
CA ASP A 118 0.39 18.55 2.97
C ASP A 118 1.87 18.92 2.95
N GLY A 119 2.67 18.16 3.68
CA GLY A 119 4.12 18.35 3.79
C GLY A 119 4.86 17.02 3.89
N ARG A 120 6.19 17.08 3.87
CA ARG A 120 7.07 15.94 4.09
C ARG A 120 8.10 16.26 5.15
N LEU A 121 8.33 15.32 6.04
CA LEU A 121 9.22 15.45 7.18
C LEU A 121 10.24 14.30 7.14
N ARG A 122 11.53 14.63 7.07
CA ARG A 122 12.63 13.67 7.23
C ARG A 122 13.37 13.98 8.52
N ILE A 123 13.39 13.05 9.46
CA ILE A 123 13.91 13.30 10.81
C ILE A 123 14.63 12.08 11.39
N ALA A 124 15.70 12.33 12.14
CA ALA A 124 16.37 11.29 12.92
C ALA A 124 15.56 10.98 14.19
N THR A 125 15.05 9.77 14.31
CA THR A 125 14.29 9.34 15.51
C THR A 125 15.18 8.67 16.55
N SER A 126 16.31 8.09 16.12
CA SER A 126 17.36 7.54 16.98
C SER A 126 18.72 7.58 16.26
N PRO A 127 19.85 7.40 16.97
CA PRO A 127 21.17 7.39 16.33
C PRO A 127 21.23 6.40 15.18
N GLY A 128 21.58 6.88 13.97
CA GLY A 128 21.66 6.06 12.76
C GLY A 128 20.32 5.70 12.11
N ARG A 129 19.18 6.16 12.64
CA ARG A 129 17.85 5.88 12.07
C ARG A 129 17.15 7.18 11.63
N LEU A 130 17.08 7.35 10.32
CA LEU A 130 16.28 8.39 9.67
C LEU A 130 14.93 7.81 9.27
N GLU A 131 13.87 8.55 9.52
CA GLU A 131 12.52 8.20 9.09
C GLU A 131 11.91 9.34 8.29
N ASP A 132 11.18 8.96 7.25
CA ASP A 132 10.44 9.86 6.37
C ASP A 132 8.95 9.77 6.71
N TYR A 133 8.30 10.92 6.75
CA TYR A 133 6.88 11.04 7.05
C TYR A 133 6.19 11.91 6.01
N ARG A 134 4.98 11.50 5.62
CA ARG A 134 4.00 12.37 4.98
C ARG A 134 3.17 13.04 6.07
N VAL A 135 3.09 14.36 6.05
CA VAL A 135 2.40 15.15 7.06
C VAL A 135 1.18 15.80 6.43
N ASN A 136 0.03 15.67 7.08
CA ASN A 136 -1.20 16.37 6.70
C ASN A 136 -1.67 17.23 7.88
N SER A 137 -2.04 18.48 7.59
CA SER A 137 -2.74 19.39 8.50
C SER A 137 -4.17 19.58 8.02
N LEU A 138 -5.12 19.46 8.95
CA LEU A 138 -6.54 19.66 8.71
C LEU A 138 -7.11 20.61 9.78
N PRO A 139 -7.63 21.78 9.40
CA PRO A 139 -8.36 22.65 10.32
C PRO A 139 -9.61 21.93 10.87
N THR A 140 -9.78 21.98 12.19
CA THR A 140 -10.96 21.44 12.90
C THR A 140 -11.54 22.50 13.83
N LEU A 141 -12.69 22.22 14.45
CA LEU A 141 -13.38 23.17 15.34
C LEU A 141 -12.49 23.69 16.49
N PHE A 142 -11.62 22.85 17.04
CA PHE A 142 -10.80 23.17 18.22
C PHE A 142 -9.32 23.40 17.92
N GLY A 143 -8.96 23.53 16.63
CA GLY A 143 -7.58 23.75 16.18
C GLY A 143 -7.20 22.87 14.99
N GLU A 144 -5.92 22.85 14.62
CA GLU A 144 -5.42 21.99 13.54
C GLU A 144 -5.18 20.56 14.04
N LYS A 145 -5.79 19.58 13.36
CA LYS A 145 -5.44 18.17 13.47
C LYS A 145 -4.24 17.89 12.57
N LEU A 146 -3.22 17.23 13.12
CA LEU A 146 -2.09 16.74 12.33
C LEU A 146 -2.11 15.22 12.24
N VAL A 147 -1.75 14.69 11.07
CA VAL A 147 -1.48 13.27 10.87
C VAL A 147 -0.11 13.14 10.21
N LEU A 148 0.79 12.40 10.85
CA LEU A 148 2.09 12.04 10.29
C LEU A 148 2.06 10.55 9.97
N ARG A 149 2.06 10.20 8.68
CA ARG A 149 2.20 8.83 8.22
C ARG A 149 3.66 8.51 7.99
N ARG A 150 4.19 7.50 8.66
CA ARG A 150 5.55 7.00 8.42
C ARG A 150 5.58 6.34 7.04
N LEU A 151 6.54 6.71 6.22
CA LEU A 151 6.82 6.09 4.93
C LEU A 151 7.82 4.97 5.19
N ASP A 152 7.35 3.73 5.12
CA ASP A 152 8.19 2.56 5.33
C ASP A 152 9.00 2.26 4.07
N ALA A 153 10.26 1.87 4.25
CA ALA A 153 11.01 1.21 3.18
C ALA A 153 10.48 -0.22 3.01
N LEU A 154 10.54 -0.73 1.77
CA LEU A 154 10.25 -2.14 1.55
C LEU A 154 11.28 -3.03 2.27
N PRO A 155 10.86 -4.20 2.78
CA PRO A 155 11.79 -5.22 3.24
C PRO A 155 12.77 -5.59 2.13
N ALA A 156 14.05 -5.76 2.49
CA ALA A 156 15.08 -6.16 1.52
C ALA A 156 14.82 -7.57 0.94
N ASP A 157 14.11 -8.40 1.69
CA ASP A 157 13.73 -9.79 1.37
C ASP A 157 12.29 -9.91 0.85
N LEU A 158 11.77 -8.86 0.20
CA LEU A 158 10.39 -8.84 -0.32
C LEU A 158 10.13 -10.02 -1.27
N SER A 159 9.33 -10.97 -0.80
CA SER A 159 9.02 -12.23 -1.46
C SER A 159 7.56 -12.64 -1.19
N LEU A 160 7.04 -13.59 -1.98
CA LEU A 160 5.68 -14.12 -1.79
C LEU A 160 5.49 -14.74 -0.40
N ASP A 161 6.56 -15.29 0.19
CA ASP A 161 6.53 -15.93 1.50
C ASP A 161 6.20 -14.92 2.63
N LEU A 162 6.51 -13.63 2.43
CA LEU A 162 6.15 -12.56 3.38
C LEU A 162 4.67 -12.17 3.33
N LEU A 163 3.94 -12.55 2.27
CA LEU A 163 2.54 -12.15 2.10
C LEU A 163 1.58 -12.97 2.97
N GLY A 164 1.99 -14.14 3.48
CA GLY A 164 1.11 -15.04 4.23
C GLY A 164 0.17 -15.85 3.34
N LEU A 165 0.60 -16.16 2.11
CA LEU A 165 -0.09 -17.09 1.22
C LEU A 165 0.15 -18.53 1.68
N ASP A 166 -0.86 -19.39 1.56
CA ASP A 166 -0.62 -20.84 1.63
C ASP A 166 0.11 -21.35 0.37
N ALA A 167 0.52 -22.61 0.37
CA ALA A 167 1.28 -23.17 -0.76
C ALA A 167 0.50 -23.14 -2.08
N GLN A 168 -0.79 -23.50 -2.08
CA GLN A 168 -1.63 -23.50 -3.28
C GLN A 168 -1.85 -22.08 -3.80
N GLN A 169 -2.11 -21.14 -2.89
CA GLN A 169 -2.26 -19.73 -3.19
C GLN A 169 -0.99 -19.13 -3.77
N ARG A 170 0.18 -19.46 -3.21
CA ARG A 170 1.48 -19.00 -3.69
C ARG A 170 1.74 -19.47 -5.11
N ASP A 171 1.51 -20.75 -5.39
CA ASP A 171 1.74 -21.33 -6.71
C ASP A 171 0.78 -20.72 -7.75
N ALA A 172 -0.48 -20.48 -7.37
CA ALA A 172 -1.44 -19.78 -8.23
C ALA A 172 -1.04 -18.33 -8.53
N VAL A 173 -0.56 -17.59 -7.53
CA VAL A 173 -0.07 -16.21 -7.70
C VAL A 173 1.18 -16.20 -8.59
N ASP A 174 2.18 -17.05 -8.34
CA ASP A 174 3.41 -17.12 -9.14
C ASP A 174 3.10 -17.45 -10.61
N ALA A 175 2.24 -18.43 -10.85
CA ALA A 175 1.79 -18.77 -12.20
C ALA A 175 1.06 -17.60 -12.90
N ALA A 176 0.23 -16.86 -12.17
CA ALA A 176 -0.51 -15.72 -12.74
C ALA A 176 0.40 -14.55 -13.11
N ILE A 177 1.37 -14.20 -12.25
CA ILE A 177 2.28 -13.06 -12.50
C ILE A 177 3.39 -13.39 -13.51
N ARG A 178 3.71 -14.68 -13.72
CA ARG A 178 4.68 -15.10 -14.76
C ARG A 178 4.06 -15.30 -16.13
N ALA A 179 2.73 -15.19 -16.25
CA ALA A 179 2.07 -15.27 -17.53
C ALA A 179 2.56 -14.13 -18.46
N PRO A 180 2.64 -14.38 -19.78
CA PRO A 180 3.13 -13.39 -20.73
C PRO A 180 2.25 -12.14 -20.80
N HIS A 181 0.94 -12.29 -20.55
CA HIS A 181 -0.02 -11.19 -20.58
C HIS A 181 -1.27 -11.55 -19.78
N GLY A 182 -2.10 -10.55 -19.48
CA GLY A 182 -3.38 -10.73 -18.80
C GLY A 182 -3.54 -9.78 -17.61
N LEU A 183 -4.76 -9.72 -17.07
CA LEU A 183 -5.11 -8.86 -15.95
C LEU A 183 -5.07 -9.65 -14.63
N VAL A 184 -4.29 -9.16 -13.67
CA VAL A 184 -4.21 -9.67 -12.30
C VAL A 184 -4.67 -8.57 -11.35
N LEU A 185 -5.65 -8.89 -10.52
CA LEU A 185 -6.26 -7.95 -9.59
C LEU A 185 -5.97 -8.32 -8.15
N VAL A 186 -5.59 -7.34 -7.34
CA VAL A 186 -5.53 -7.45 -5.88
C VAL A 186 -6.60 -6.55 -5.29
N THR A 187 -7.53 -7.10 -4.53
CA THR A 187 -8.70 -6.40 -3.99
C THR A 187 -8.74 -6.41 -2.48
N GLY A 188 -9.49 -5.46 -1.92
CA GLY A 188 -9.69 -5.32 -0.48
C GLY A 188 -9.78 -3.85 -0.05
N PRO A 189 -10.08 -3.61 1.23
CA PRO A 189 -10.23 -2.26 1.77
C PRO A 189 -8.89 -1.51 1.83
N THR A 190 -8.95 -0.23 2.18
CA THR A 190 -7.75 0.55 2.48
C THR A 190 -6.99 -0.08 3.65
N GLY A 191 -5.66 -0.16 3.53
CA GLY A 191 -4.81 -0.76 4.57
C GLY A 191 -4.81 -2.28 4.62
N SER A 192 -5.40 -2.98 3.63
CA SER A 192 -5.32 -4.45 3.53
C SER A 192 -3.99 -4.97 2.97
N GLY A 193 -3.05 -4.10 2.60
CA GLY A 193 -1.74 -4.49 2.07
C GLY A 193 -1.67 -4.71 0.55
N LYS A 194 -2.67 -4.26 -0.23
CA LYS A 194 -2.69 -4.42 -1.70
C LYS A 194 -1.44 -3.89 -2.39
N THR A 195 -1.03 -2.67 -2.05
CA THR A 195 0.17 -2.03 -2.62
C THR A 195 1.44 -2.82 -2.31
N LEU A 196 1.55 -3.38 -1.10
CA LEU A 196 2.68 -4.24 -0.73
C LEU A 196 2.71 -5.51 -1.59
N SER A 197 1.56 -6.16 -1.80
CA SER A 197 1.45 -7.33 -2.67
C SER A 197 1.81 -6.99 -4.12
N LEU A 198 1.33 -5.87 -4.66
CA LEU A 198 1.69 -5.41 -6.01
C LEU A 198 3.18 -5.10 -6.14
N TYR A 199 3.79 -4.44 -5.15
CA TYR A 199 5.23 -4.18 -5.16
C TYR A 199 6.04 -5.47 -5.06
N CYS A 200 5.55 -6.47 -4.31
CA CYS A 200 6.16 -7.80 -4.29
C CYS A 200 6.12 -8.44 -5.68
N PHE A 201 4.99 -8.39 -6.37
CA PHE A 201 4.86 -8.93 -7.73
C PHE A 201 5.81 -8.21 -8.69
N LEU A 202 5.84 -6.87 -8.66
CA LEU A 202 6.76 -6.09 -9.48
C LEU A 202 8.23 -6.45 -9.20
N ASN A 203 8.62 -6.59 -7.93
CA ASN A 203 9.98 -6.96 -7.55
C ASN A 203 10.39 -8.34 -8.09
N LEU A 204 9.48 -9.31 -8.09
CA LEU A 204 9.72 -10.65 -8.64
C LEU A 204 9.85 -10.68 -10.17
N LEU A 205 9.22 -9.72 -10.84
CA LEU A 205 9.26 -9.57 -12.30
C LEU A 205 10.38 -8.62 -12.76
N ASN A 206 11.00 -7.90 -11.83
CA ASN A 206 12.03 -6.91 -12.08
C ASN A 206 13.31 -7.60 -12.58
N SER A 207 13.56 -7.47 -13.86
CA SER A 207 14.73 -8.04 -14.54
C SER A 207 15.13 -7.12 -15.69
N GLU A 208 16.41 -7.14 -16.07
CA GLU A 208 16.93 -6.29 -17.16
C GLU A 208 16.24 -6.54 -18.51
N ALA A 209 15.62 -7.72 -18.67
CA ALA A 209 14.93 -8.11 -19.89
C ALA A 209 13.47 -7.63 -19.96
N ARG A 210 12.97 -6.90 -18.95
CA ARG A 210 11.57 -6.46 -18.89
C ARG A 210 11.45 -4.98 -18.57
N ASN A 211 10.59 -4.29 -19.31
CA ASN A 211 10.19 -2.92 -19.04
C ASN A 211 8.96 -2.88 -18.13
N LEU A 212 9.15 -2.44 -16.88
CA LEU A 212 8.10 -2.34 -15.87
C LEU A 212 7.70 -0.86 -15.70
N CYS A 213 6.41 -0.56 -15.87
CA CYS A 213 5.85 0.77 -15.65
C CYS A 213 4.76 0.74 -14.58
N SER A 214 4.69 1.75 -13.70
CA SER A 214 3.57 1.93 -12.78
C SER A 214 2.98 3.33 -12.85
N VAL A 215 1.66 3.44 -12.67
CA VAL A 215 0.98 4.72 -12.37
C VAL A 215 0.27 4.62 -11.03
N GLU A 216 0.52 5.58 -10.14
CA GLU A 216 0.12 5.52 -8.72
C GLU A 216 -0.34 6.89 -8.20
N ASP A 217 -1.14 6.91 -7.12
CA ASP A 217 -1.69 8.15 -6.54
C ASP A 217 -1.51 8.21 -5.01
N PRO A 218 -0.36 8.70 -4.50
CA PRO A 218 0.93 8.88 -5.18
C PRO A 218 1.81 7.62 -5.07
N ALA A 219 2.93 7.57 -5.82
CA ALA A 219 3.97 6.57 -5.56
C ALA A 219 4.68 6.90 -4.23
N GLU A 220 4.49 6.06 -3.20
CA GLU A 220 5.04 6.30 -1.86
C GLU A 220 6.46 5.75 -1.69
N ILE A 221 6.77 4.62 -2.31
CA ILE A 221 8.08 3.95 -2.21
C ILE A 221 8.71 3.87 -3.59
N GLN A 222 9.98 4.27 -3.67
CA GLN A 222 10.75 4.16 -4.89
C GLN A 222 11.26 2.72 -5.07
N LEU A 223 10.95 2.14 -6.22
CA LEU A 223 11.41 0.83 -6.63
C LEU A 223 12.50 0.98 -7.68
N ALA A 224 13.69 0.47 -7.39
CA ALA A 224 14.79 0.48 -8.36
C ALA A 224 14.45 -0.41 -9.56
N GLY A 225 14.73 0.07 -10.79
CA GLY A 225 14.47 -0.68 -12.02
C GLY A 225 13.02 -0.59 -12.55
N ILE A 226 12.15 0.18 -11.88
CA ILE A 226 10.74 0.34 -12.29
C ILE A 226 10.45 1.80 -12.62
N ASN A 227 9.79 2.03 -13.75
CA ASN A 227 9.39 3.35 -14.20
C ASN A 227 8.07 3.79 -13.53
N GLN A 228 8.17 4.43 -12.36
CA GLN A 228 7.00 4.85 -11.57
C GLN A 228 6.55 6.27 -11.91
N VAL A 229 5.26 6.43 -12.19
CA VAL A 229 4.59 7.70 -12.47
C VAL A 229 3.59 7.99 -11.36
N SER A 230 3.67 9.17 -10.75
CA SER A 230 2.63 9.65 -9.84
C SER A 230 1.58 10.46 -10.61
N VAL A 231 0.31 10.20 -10.35
CA VAL A 231 -0.83 10.99 -10.83
C VAL A 231 -0.65 12.45 -10.44
N ARG A 232 -0.98 13.35 -11.36
CA ARG A 232 -0.98 14.80 -11.15
C ARG A 232 -2.24 15.39 -11.77
N GLU A 233 -3.35 15.32 -11.06
CA GLU A 233 -4.66 15.78 -11.54
C GLU A 233 -4.64 17.24 -12.03
N LYS A 234 -4.01 18.15 -11.26
CA LYS A 234 -3.88 19.57 -11.65
C LYS A 234 -3.11 19.80 -12.95
N ALA A 235 -2.25 18.85 -13.34
CA ALA A 235 -1.50 18.89 -14.59
C ALA A 235 -2.15 18.04 -15.70
N GLY A 236 -3.31 17.42 -15.44
CA GLY A 236 -4.00 16.54 -16.38
C GLY A 236 -3.41 15.13 -16.50
N LEU A 237 -2.44 14.74 -15.67
CA LEU A 237 -1.85 13.41 -15.69
C LEU A 237 -2.66 12.46 -14.81
N THR A 238 -3.74 11.89 -15.37
CA THR A 238 -4.62 10.92 -14.71
C THR A 238 -4.15 9.47 -14.93
N PHE A 239 -4.79 8.51 -14.25
CA PHE A 239 -4.54 7.07 -14.46
C PHE A 239 -4.69 6.67 -15.93
N ALA A 240 -5.84 6.97 -16.55
CA ALA A 240 -6.10 6.63 -17.95
C ALA A 240 -5.09 7.29 -18.92
N VAL A 241 -4.70 8.55 -18.68
CA VAL A 241 -3.70 9.25 -19.52
C VAL A 241 -2.34 8.58 -19.43
N ALA A 242 -1.85 8.30 -18.21
CA ALA A 242 -0.57 7.62 -18.02
C ALA A 242 -0.59 6.20 -18.62
N LEU A 243 -1.67 5.45 -18.39
CA LEU A 243 -1.83 4.09 -18.91
C LEU A 243 -1.81 4.04 -20.45
N ARG A 244 -2.48 4.98 -21.12
CA ARG A 244 -2.38 5.10 -22.59
C ARG A 244 -1.00 5.52 -23.06
N ALA A 245 -0.26 6.30 -22.27
CA ALA A 245 1.11 6.65 -22.59
C ALA A 245 2.02 5.42 -22.50
N PHE A 246 1.84 4.57 -21.48
CA PHE A 246 2.60 3.33 -21.33
C PHE A 246 2.48 2.42 -22.55
N LEU A 247 1.31 2.32 -23.19
CA LEU A 247 1.16 1.53 -24.42
C LEU A 247 2.05 1.98 -25.60
N ARG A 248 2.70 3.15 -25.51
CA ARG A 248 3.69 3.65 -26.48
C ARG A 248 5.11 3.70 -25.90
N GLN A 249 5.34 3.03 -24.78
CA GLN A 249 6.64 2.95 -24.10
C GLN A 249 7.23 1.54 -24.17
N ASP A 250 6.66 0.65 -24.99
CA ASP A 250 7.09 -0.75 -25.10
C ASP A 250 7.18 -1.47 -23.73
N PRO A 251 6.10 -1.46 -22.91
CA PRO A 251 6.13 -2.08 -21.59
C PRO A 251 5.88 -3.59 -21.68
N ASP A 252 6.49 -4.36 -20.80
CA ASP A 252 6.14 -5.78 -20.62
C ASP A 252 5.08 -5.93 -19.50
N VAL A 253 5.25 -5.14 -18.43
CA VAL A 253 4.38 -5.18 -17.25
C VAL A 253 3.93 -3.77 -16.92
N ILE A 254 2.62 -3.62 -16.73
CA ILE A 254 2.00 -2.36 -16.35
C ILE A 254 1.29 -2.53 -15.01
N MET A 255 1.64 -1.70 -14.03
CA MET A 255 0.90 -1.60 -12.78
C MET A 255 0.06 -0.32 -12.74
N VAL A 256 -1.24 -0.48 -12.51
CA VAL A 256 -2.16 0.62 -12.31
C VAL A 256 -2.59 0.60 -10.85
N GLY A 257 -2.25 1.65 -10.09
CA GLY A 257 -2.44 1.70 -8.64
C GLY A 257 -3.86 1.30 -8.22
N GLU A 258 -4.87 1.72 -8.98
CA GLU A 258 -6.26 1.28 -8.82
C GLU A 258 -7.10 1.56 -10.07
N ILE A 259 -8.16 0.79 -10.24
CA ILE A 259 -9.21 1.04 -11.26
C ILE A 259 -10.42 1.64 -10.55
N ARG A 260 -10.65 2.94 -10.74
CA ARG A 260 -11.77 3.69 -10.15
C ARG A 260 -12.93 3.92 -11.12
N ASP A 261 -12.61 4.06 -12.41
CA ASP A 261 -13.53 4.53 -13.46
C ASP A 261 -13.50 3.64 -14.70
N GLU A 262 -14.51 3.81 -15.56
CA GLU A 262 -14.71 3.07 -16.81
C GLU A 262 -13.52 3.23 -17.75
N GLU A 263 -13.02 4.46 -17.86
CA GLU A 263 -11.94 4.80 -18.80
C GLU A 263 -10.66 4.03 -18.46
N THR A 264 -10.27 4.03 -17.19
CA THR A 264 -9.09 3.31 -16.70
C THR A 264 -9.30 1.81 -16.83
N ALA A 265 -10.50 1.30 -16.52
CA ALA A 265 -10.83 -0.13 -16.64
C ALA A 265 -10.74 -0.62 -18.10
N ASP A 266 -11.32 0.12 -19.04
CA ASP A 266 -11.33 -0.20 -20.46
C ASP A 266 -9.91 -0.28 -21.02
N VAL A 267 -9.06 0.72 -20.72
CA VAL A 267 -7.68 0.72 -21.21
C VAL A 267 -6.87 -0.41 -20.56
N ALA A 268 -7.07 -0.70 -19.26
CA ALA A 268 -6.36 -1.78 -18.57
C ALA A 268 -6.70 -3.16 -19.13
N VAL A 269 -7.99 -3.41 -19.40
CA VAL A 269 -8.46 -4.65 -20.01
C VAL A 269 -7.93 -4.81 -21.43
N LYS A 270 -7.97 -3.74 -22.24
CA LYS A 270 -7.39 -3.76 -23.60
C LYS A 270 -5.89 -4.02 -23.57
N ALA A 271 -5.14 -3.38 -22.68
CA ALA A 271 -3.71 -3.61 -22.52
C ALA A 271 -3.39 -5.09 -22.20
N ALA A 272 -4.18 -5.69 -21.30
CA ALA A 272 -4.07 -7.10 -20.93
C ALA A 272 -4.38 -8.07 -22.10
N GLN A 273 -5.29 -7.67 -23.00
CA GLN A 273 -5.62 -8.43 -24.21
C GLN A 273 -4.55 -8.28 -25.31
N THR A 274 -3.88 -7.13 -25.37
CA THR A 274 -2.88 -6.82 -26.40
C THR A 274 -1.46 -7.27 -26.02
N GLY A 275 -1.33 -8.24 -25.11
CA GLY A 275 -0.05 -8.88 -24.83
C GLY A 275 0.73 -8.30 -23.64
N HIS A 276 0.13 -7.44 -22.82
CA HIS A 276 0.77 -6.90 -21.61
C HIS A 276 0.31 -7.63 -20.36
N LEU A 277 1.20 -7.81 -19.37
CA LEU A 277 0.78 -8.18 -18.03
C LEU A 277 0.34 -6.92 -17.28
N VAL A 278 -0.93 -6.88 -16.86
CA VAL A 278 -1.49 -5.73 -16.14
C VAL A 278 -1.80 -6.12 -14.70
N LEU A 279 -1.20 -5.41 -13.76
CA LEU A 279 -1.44 -5.55 -12.32
C LEU A 279 -2.25 -4.37 -11.83
N SER A 280 -3.33 -4.59 -11.08
CA SER A 280 -4.09 -3.46 -10.52
C SER A 280 -4.81 -3.80 -9.23
N THR A 281 -5.44 -2.78 -8.62
CA THR A 281 -6.27 -2.93 -7.44
C THR A 281 -7.70 -2.46 -7.63
N LEU A 282 -8.61 -3.08 -6.89
CA LEU A 282 -9.98 -2.61 -6.69
C LEU A 282 -10.36 -2.66 -5.21
N HIS A 283 -11.43 -1.96 -4.86
CA HIS A 283 -12.05 -1.98 -3.55
C HIS A 283 -13.30 -2.86 -3.56
N THR A 284 -13.12 -4.18 -3.41
CA THR A 284 -14.23 -5.14 -3.24
C THR A 284 -14.04 -5.99 -1.99
N ASN A 285 -15.14 -6.58 -1.52
CA ASN A 285 -15.14 -7.37 -0.29
C ASN A 285 -14.49 -8.74 -0.49
N ASP A 286 -14.69 -9.36 -1.63
CA ASP A 286 -14.15 -10.66 -2.00
C ASP A 286 -13.71 -10.68 -3.48
N ALA A 287 -13.18 -11.83 -3.92
CA ALA A 287 -12.67 -12.01 -5.27
C ALA A 287 -13.79 -12.08 -6.34
N PRO A 288 -14.89 -12.83 -6.15
CA PRO A 288 -16.03 -12.82 -7.08
C PRO A 288 -16.63 -11.43 -7.32
N ALA A 289 -16.78 -10.61 -6.27
CA ALA A 289 -17.32 -9.26 -6.38
C ALA A 289 -16.45 -8.32 -7.23
N ALA A 290 -15.16 -8.60 -7.40
CA ALA A 290 -14.29 -7.83 -8.29
C ALA A 290 -14.72 -7.94 -9.76
N VAL A 291 -15.18 -9.12 -10.17
CA VAL A 291 -15.72 -9.36 -11.51
C VAL A 291 -16.97 -8.53 -11.73
N ALA A 292 -17.93 -8.63 -10.80
CA ALA A 292 -19.17 -7.87 -10.85
C ALA A 292 -18.88 -6.36 -10.88
N ARG A 293 -17.95 -5.88 -10.05
CA ARG A 293 -17.56 -4.47 -10.01
C ARG A 293 -17.01 -3.96 -11.34
N LEU A 294 -16.20 -4.74 -12.05
CA LEU A 294 -15.69 -4.33 -13.36
C LEU A 294 -16.79 -4.26 -14.42
N ILE A 295 -17.74 -5.21 -14.39
CA ILE A 295 -18.92 -5.18 -15.26
C ILE A 295 -19.77 -3.95 -14.95
N ASP A 296 -20.03 -3.66 -13.68
CA ASP A 296 -20.81 -2.48 -13.22
C ASP A 296 -20.16 -1.15 -13.60
N ILE A 297 -18.82 -1.09 -13.60
CA ILE A 297 -18.06 0.08 -14.04
C ILE A 297 -18.17 0.29 -15.56
N GLY A 298 -18.57 -0.72 -16.34
CA GLY A 298 -18.79 -0.61 -17.80
C GLY A 298 -17.92 -1.55 -18.65
N VAL A 299 -17.10 -2.42 -18.04
CA VAL A 299 -16.28 -3.37 -18.80
C VAL A 299 -17.19 -4.44 -19.43
N ALA A 300 -17.11 -4.58 -20.75
CA ALA A 300 -17.83 -5.63 -21.47
C ALA A 300 -17.41 -7.04 -20.97
N PRO A 301 -18.35 -7.92 -20.61
CA PRO A 301 -18.01 -9.21 -19.98
C PRO A 301 -17.12 -10.12 -20.83
N TYR A 302 -17.31 -10.12 -22.16
CA TYR A 302 -16.45 -10.86 -23.08
C TYR A 302 -14.99 -10.37 -23.01
N ASN A 303 -14.78 -9.06 -22.92
CA ASN A 303 -13.44 -8.50 -22.82
C ASN A 303 -12.80 -8.87 -21.48
N LEU A 304 -13.58 -8.80 -20.39
CA LEU A 304 -13.12 -9.18 -19.06
C LEU A 304 -12.75 -10.67 -19.00
N ALA A 305 -13.59 -11.56 -19.52
CA ALA A 305 -13.34 -13.00 -19.54
C ALA A 305 -12.08 -13.37 -20.35
N ALA A 306 -11.80 -12.63 -21.43
CA ALA A 306 -10.61 -12.83 -22.23
C ALA A 306 -9.32 -12.32 -21.53
N ALA A 307 -9.42 -11.24 -20.77
CA ALA A 307 -8.28 -10.57 -20.15
C ALA A 307 -7.92 -11.09 -18.75
N LEU A 308 -8.92 -11.36 -17.91
CA LEU A 308 -8.75 -11.64 -16.49
C LEU A 308 -8.12 -13.01 -16.24
N ARG A 309 -7.02 -13.02 -15.48
CA ARG A 309 -6.31 -14.25 -15.10
C ARG A 309 -6.53 -14.66 -13.67
N MET A 310 -6.50 -13.70 -12.76
CA MET A 310 -6.57 -13.96 -11.33
C MET A 310 -7.12 -12.74 -10.59
N VAL A 311 -7.94 -13.01 -9.57
CA VAL A 311 -8.33 -12.03 -8.57
C VAL A 311 -7.90 -12.54 -7.21
N THR A 312 -7.17 -11.72 -6.46
CA THR A 312 -6.85 -11.97 -5.05
C THR A 312 -7.63 -11.00 -4.19
N ALA A 313 -8.49 -11.46 -3.29
CA ALA A 313 -9.02 -10.60 -2.23
C ALA A 313 -8.17 -10.75 -0.98
N GLN A 314 -7.87 -9.63 -0.31
CA GLN A 314 -6.91 -9.57 0.78
C GLN A 314 -7.46 -8.81 2.00
N ARG A 315 -7.09 -9.29 3.19
CA ARG A 315 -7.21 -8.60 4.48
C ARG A 315 -5.90 -8.69 5.25
N LEU A 316 -5.72 -7.82 6.24
CA LEU A 316 -4.69 -7.97 7.26
C LEU A 316 -5.36 -8.22 8.60
N VAL A 317 -4.92 -9.25 9.30
CA VAL A 317 -5.29 -9.50 10.70
C VAL A 317 -4.07 -9.33 11.58
N ARG A 318 -4.28 -8.92 12.84
CA ARG A 318 -3.18 -8.78 13.79
C ARG A 318 -2.69 -10.14 14.25
N ARG A 319 -1.38 -10.29 14.41
CA ARG A 319 -0.77 -11.50 14.97
C ARG A 319 -0.83 -11.44 16.49
N LEU A 320 -1.29 -12.52 17.11
CA LEU A 320 -1.24 -12.67 18.57
C LEU A 320 0.21 -12.59 19.05
N CYS A 321 0.42 -11.92 20.17
CA CYS A 321 1.74 -11.84 20.77
C CYS A 321 2.17 -13.23 21.29
N ALA A 322 3.19 -13.80 20.66
CA ALA A 322 3.71 -15.12 21.01
C ALA A 322 4.13 -15.28 22.48
N ALA A 323 4.52 -14.18 23.13
CA ALA A 323 4.96 -14.18 24.53
C ALA A 323 3.81 -14.23 25.56
N CYS A 324 2.58 -13.87 25.18
CA CYS A 324 1.48 -13.75 26.14
C CYS A 324 0.15 -14.36 25.70
N ARG A 325 0.02 -14.82 24.45
CA ARG A 325 -1.21 -15.50 23.99
C ARG A 325 -1.58 -16.65 24.93
N ALA A 326 -2.85 -16.74 25.29
CA ALA A 326 -3.35 -17.76 26.19
C ALA A 326 -4.60 -18.42 25.59
N PRO A 327 -4.87 -19.71 25.87
CA PRO A 327 -6.11 -20.35 25.46
C PRO A 327 -7.31 -19.58 25.98
N ALA A 328 -8.30 -19.37 25.13
CA ALA A 328 -9.57 -18.75 25.49
C ALA A 328 -10.69 -19.77 25.26
N PRO A 329 -11.45 -20.14 26.30
CA PRO A 329 -12.54 -21.10 26.15
C PRO A 329 -13.68 -20.47 25.34
N HIS A 330 -14.05 -21.13 24.24
CA HIS A 330 -15.25 -20.85 23.45
C HIS A 330 -16.18 -22.07 23.45
N SER A 331 -17.49 -21.81 23.36
CA SER A 331 -18.45 -22.90 23.18
C SER A 331 -18.34 -23.50 21.78
N ALA A 332 -18.60 -24.80 21.65
CA ALA A 332 -18.66 -25.45 20.33
C ALA A 332 -19.66 -24.75 19.39
N ALA A 333 -20.79 -24.26 19.93
CA ALA A 333 -21.76 -23.49 19.17
C ALA A 333 -21.18 -22.19 18.58
N ALA A 334 -20.36 -21.45 19.35
CA ALA A 334 -19.71 -20.24 18.86
C ALA A 334 -18.67 -20.54 17.78
N LEU A 335 -17.91 -21.64 17.93
CA LEU A 335 -16.92 -22.06 16.93
C LEU A 335 -17.58 -22.53 15.63
N ARG A 336 -18.70 -23.25 15.70
CA ARG A 336 -19.51 -23.58 14.51
C ARG A 336 -20.05 -22.35 13.82
N ALA A 337 -20.62 -21.41 14.59
CA ALA A 337 -21.14 -20.16 14.04
C ALA A 337 -20.03 -19.32 13.37
N ALA A 338 -18.78 -19.45 13.80
CA ALA A 338 -17.64 -18.82 13.15
C ALA A 338 -17.25 -19.47 11.81
N GLY A 339 -17.58 -20.75 11.62
CA GLY A 339 -17.29 -21.51 10.39
C GLY A 339 -16.36 -22.72 10.56
N PHE A 340 -16.05 -23.15 11.79
CA PHE A 340 -15.32 -24.39 12.03
C PHE A 340 -16.20 -25.62 11.80
N ALA A 341 -15.66 -26.65 11.18
CA ALA A 341 -16.31 -27.95 11.02
C ALA A 341 -16.22 -28.79 12.32
N ASP A 342 -17.18 -29.70 12.52
CA ASP A 342 -17.29 -30.48 13.76
C ASP A 342 -16.07 -31.36 14.06
N ASP A 343 -15.46 -31.91 13.00
CA ASP A 343 -14.24 -32.71 13.07
C ASP A 343 -13.01 -31.89 13.50
N GLN A 344 -13.09 -30.56 13.42
CA GLN A 344 -12.03 -29.66 13.85
C GLN A 344 -12.13 -29.31 15.34
N LEU A 345 -13.29 -29.45 15.99
CA LEU A 345 -13.53 -28.87 17.31
C LEU A 345 -12.81 -29.61 18.43
N GLY A 346 -13.07 -30.90 18.62
CA GLY A 346 -12.46 -31.71 19.70
C GLY A 346 -12.39 -30.98 21.06
N ASP A 347 -11.27 -31.14 21.75
CA ASP A 347 -10.94 -30.37 22.98
C ASP A 347 -10.14 -29.08 22.70
N TRP A 348 -9.98 -28.71 21.42
CA TRP A 348 -9.15 -27.57 21.04
C TRP A 348 -9.85 -26.24 21.39
N GLN A 349 -9.05 -25.27 21.81
CA GLN A 349 -9.48 -23.91 22.12
C GLN A 349 -8.60 -22.90 21.39
N PRO A 350 -9.19 -21.84 20.80
CA PRO A 350 -8.41 -20.79 20.15
C PRO A 350 -7.64 -19.97 21.20
N TYR A 351 -6.57 -19.32 20.75
CA TYR A 351 -5.84 -18.37 21.57
C TYR A 351 -6.48 -16.97 21.55
N ALA A 352 -6.32 -16.23 22.64
CA ALA A 352 -6.70 -14.83 22.74
C ALA A 352 -5.53 -13.93 23.19
N ALA A 353 -5.73 -12.64 22.96
CA ALA A 353 -4.81 -11.58 23.36
C ALA A 353 -4.96 -11.26 24.85
N THR A 354 -3.85 -11.28 25.59
CA THR A 354 -3.82 -10.96 27.03
C THR A 354 -3.09 -9.64 27.32
N GLY A 355 -1.95 -9.41 26.65
CA GLY A 355 -1.12 -8.22 26.82
C GLY A 355 0.09 -8.45 27.74
N CYS A 356 1.26 -7.99 27.32
CA CYS A 356 2.49 -8.01 28.11
C CYS A 356 3.43 -6.88 27.67
N ALA A 357 4.58 -6.73 28.33
CA ALA A 357 5.57 -5.70 27.99
C ALA A 357 6.06 -5.79 26.52
N ALA A 358 6.20 -7.00 25.97
CA ALA A 358 6.72 -7.24 24.61
C ALA A 358 5.76 -6.78 23.49
N CYS A 359 4.47 -6.64 23.80
CA CYS A 359 3.45 -6.08 22.91
C CYS A 359 2.86 -4.78 23.45
N HIS A 360 3.51 -4.16 24.44
CA HIS A 360 3.08 -2.90 25.06
C HIS A 360 1.65 -2.95 25.62
N GLY A 361 1.25 -4.10 26.17
CA GLY A 361 -0.08 -4.34 26.73
C GLY A 361 -1.19 -4.58 25.69
N ILE A 362 -0.88 -4.61 24.39
CA ILE A 362 -1.88 -4.71 23.31
C ILE A 362 -2.37 -6.16 23.12
N GLY A 363 -1.51 -7.14 23.40
CA GLY A 363 -1.77 -8.56 23.16
C GLY A 363 -1.57 -9.02 21.71
N TYR A 364 -1.26 -8.09 20.81
CA TYR A 364 -0.91 -8.35 19.41
C TYR A 364 0.43 -7.71 19.06
N ARG A 365 1.14 -8.26 18.05
CA ARG A 365 2.36 -7.65 17.51
C ARG A 365 2.58 -8.08 16.06
N GLY A 366 2.51 -7.12 15.15
CA GLY A 366 2.60 -7.36 13.72
C GLY A 366 1.29 -7.83 13.11
N ARG A 367 1.31 -8.03 11.79
CA ARG A 367 0.14 -8.41 10.98
C ARG A 367 0.48 -9.58 10.06
N VAL A 368 -0.56 -10.24 9.55
CA VAL A 368 -0.46 -11.29 8.54
C VAL A 368 -1.58 -11.13 7.51
N GLY A 369 -1.27 -11.47 6.26
CA GLY A 369 -2.24 -11.49 5.16
C GLY A 369 -3.22 -12.64 5.30
N VAL A 370 -4.48 -12.35 5.00
CA VAL A 370 -5.52 -13.35 4.75
C VAL A 370 -5.94 -13.17 3.31
N HIS A 371 -5.88 -14.25 2.53
CA HIS A 371 -6.07 -14.19 1.08
C HIS A 371 -7.16 -15.15 0.63
N GLN A 372 -7.92 -14.70 -0.36
CA GLN A 372 -8.72 -15.54 -1.25
C GLN A 372 -8.13 -15.36 -2.65
N VAL A 373 -7.39 -16.35 -3.13
CA VAL A 373 -6.78 -16.34 -4.46
C VAL A 373 -7.66 -17.13 -5.41
N MET A 374 -8.27 -16.44 -6.37
CA MET A 374 -9.21 -17.00 -7.35
C MET A 374 -8.62 -16.89 -8.78
N PRO A 375 -7.98 -17.96 -9.29
CA PRO A 375 -7.66 -18.08 -10.70
C PRO A 375 -8.93 -18.10 -11.56
N VAL A 376 -8.85 -17.58 -12.78
CA VAL A 376 -9.99 -17.56 -13.71
C VAL A 376 -9.90 -18.75 -14.67
N SER A 377 -10.62 -19.82 -14.33
CA SER A 377 -10.75 -21.04 -15.14
C SER A 377 -11.62 -20.82 -16.39
N ALA A 378 -11.68 -21.81 -17.29
CA ALA A 378 -12.57 -21.77 -18.45
C ALA A 378 -14.06 -21.68 -18.03
N ALA A 379 -14.48 -22.46 -17.03
CA ALA A 379 -15.84 -22.40 -16.52
C ALA A 379 -16.16 -21.03 -15.89
N MET A 380 -15.19 -20.42 -15.20
CA MET A 380 -15.33 -19.06 -14.67
C MET A 380 -15.52 -18.05 -15.81
N ARG A 381 -14.78 -18.19 -16.92
CA ARG A 381 -14.93 -17.32 -18.11
C ARG A 381 -16.33 -17.43 -18.71
N ASP A 382 -16.88 -18.62 -18.82
CA ASP A 382 -18.23 -18.83 -19.35
C ASP A 382 -19.28 -18.12 -18.48
N LEU A 383 -19.14 -18.22 -17.15
CA LEU A 383 -19.99 -17.50 -16.19
C LEU A 383 -19.83 -15.97 -16.31
N ILE A 384 -18.61 -15.47 -16.48
CA ILE A 384 -18.36 -14.04 -16.69
C ILE A 384 -19.08 -13.57 -17.97
N VAL A 385 -18.92 -14.28 -19.09
CA VAL A 385 -19.58 -13.95 -20.36
C VAL A 385 -21.10 -13.94 -20.21
N ALA A 386 -21.64 -14.91 -19.48
CA ALA A 386 -23.08 -15.02 -19.17
C ALA A 386 -23.59 -13.95 -18.19
N ARG A 387 -22.72 -13.09 -17.64
CA ARG A 387 -23.04 -12.12 -16.58
C ARG A 387 -23.64 -12.79 -15.34
N ALA A 388 -23.10 -13.96 -14.98
CA ALA A 388 -23.47 -14.68 -13.78
C ALA A 388 -23.32 -13.79 -12.52
N GLY A 389 -24.21 -13.97 -11.56
CA GLY A 389 -24.16 -13.22 -10.30
C GLY A 389 -22.95 -13.62 -9.44
N SER A 390 -22.54 -12.73 -8.52
CA SER A 390 -21.40 -12.98 -7.61
C SER A 390 -21.53 -14.29 -6.83
N HIS A 391 -22.75 -14.70 -6.46
CA HIS A 391 -23.01 -15.98 -5.79
C HIS A 391 -22.71 -17.20 -6.66
N GLU A 392 -23.00 -17.14 -7.96
CA GLU A 392 -22.72 -18.24 -8.89
C GLU A 392 -21.21 -18.38 -9.15
N LEU A 393 -20.51 -17.24 -9.30
CA LEU A 393 -19.05 -17.19 -9.37
C LEU A 393 -18.41 -17.72 -8.08
N ALA A 394 -18.93 -17.35 -6.91
CA ALA A 394 -18.47 -17.87 -5.63
C ALA A 394 -18.67 -19.39 -5.50
N ARG A 395 -19.82 -19.90 -5.94
CA ARG A 395 -20.10 -21.36 -5.97
C ARG A 395 -19.14 -22.08 -6.91
N GLN A 396 -18.86 -21.52 -8.09
CA GLN A 396 -17.88 -22.07 -9.02
C GLN A 396 -16.48 -22.11 -8.39
N ALA A 397 -16.03 -20.99 -7.80
CA ALA A 397 -14.76 -20.90 -7.12
C ALA A 397 -14.64 -21.93 -5.99
N HIS A 398 -15.71 -22.12 -5.21
CA HIS A 398 -15.76 -23.14 -4.17
C HIS A 398 -15.64 -24.57 -4.74
N GLY A 399 -16.35 -24.86 -5.84
CA GLY A 399 -16.21 -26.14 -6.57
C GLY A 399 -14.79 -26.38 -7.10
N GLU A 400 -14.06 -25.30 -7.40
CA GLU A 400 -12.65 -25.31 -7.81
C GLU A 400 -11.66 -25.27 -6.63
N ARG A 401 -12.14 -25.46 -5.40
CA ARG A 401 -11.36 -25.46 -4.14
C ARG A 401 -10.67 -24.13 -3.83
N VAL A 402 -11.25 -23.01 -4.27
CA VAL A 402 -10.85 -21.69 -3.81
C VAL A 402 -11.43 -21.44 -2.42
N GLY A 403 -10.56 -21.32 -1.42
CA GLY A 403 -10.96 -20.98 -0.05
C GLY A 403 -11.51 -19.56 0.07
N THR A 404 -12.43 -19.34 1.01
CA THR A 404 -12.94 -17.99 1.33
C THR A 404 -11.97 -17.25 2.24
N LEU A 405 -12.09 -15.92 2.31
CA LEU A 405 -11.35 -15.12 3.30
C LEU A 405 -11.59 -15.60 4.73
N ARG A 406 -12.85 -15.96 5.08
CA ARG A 406 -13.19 -16.51 6.40
C ARG A 406 -12.45 -17.82 6.65
N ALA A 407 -12.46 -18.76 5.70
CA ALA A 407 -11.77 -20.04 5.87
C ALA A 407 -10.26 -19.86 6.07
N ALA A 408 -9.63 -18.99 5.28
CA ALA A 408 -8.22 -18.64 5.43
C ALA A 408 -7.92 -17.98 6.80
N ALA A 409 -8.80 -17.09 7.27
CA ALA A 409 -8.65 -16.48 8.60
C ALA A 409 -8.79 -17.52 9.72
N LEU A 410 -9.74 -18.46 9.62
CA LEU A 410 -9.92 -19.52 10.62
C LEU A 410 -8.75 -20.51 10.67
N ALA A 411 -8.07 -20.76 9.54
CA ALA A 411 -6.83 -21.52 9.53
C ALA A 411 -5.74 -20.84 10.38
N LEU A 412 -5.65 -19.50 10.33
CA LEU A 412 -4.76 -18.70 11.19
C LEU A 412 -5.24 -18.56 12.65
N VAL A 413 -6.49 -18.89 12.95
CA VAL A 413 -6.95 -19.03 14.34
C VAL A 413 -6.51 -20.41 14.86
N ARG A 414 -6.59 -21.44 14.01
CA ARG A 414 -6.24 -22.82 14.36
C ARG A 414 -4.77 -23.00 14.71
N ASP A 415 -3.88 -22.35 13.97
CA ASP A 415 -2.42 -22.35 14.25
C ASP A 415 -2.02 -21.42 15.43
N GLY A 416 -2.98 -20.65 15.97
CA GLY A 416 -2.78 -19.67 17.03
C GLY A 416 -2.07 -18.38 16.57
N THR A 417 -1.97 -18.12 15.27
CA THR A 417 -1.36 -16.92 14.71
C THR A 417 -2.21 -15.69 14.98
N THR A 418 -3.53 -15.78 14.87
CA THR A 418 -4.48 -14.71 15.18
C THR A 418 -5.59 -15.18 16.14
N SER A 419 -6.41 -14.25 16.62
CA SER A 419 -7.53 -14.57 17.49
C SER A 419 -8.81 -14.78 16.69
N LEU A 420 -9.78 -15.50 17.28
CA LEU A 420 -11.11 -15.62 16.68
C LEU A 420 -11.77 -14.25 16.46
N ALA A 421 -11.63 -13.33 17.42
CA ALA A 421 -12.17 -11.99 17.31
C ALA A 421 -11.61 -11.21 16.11
N GLU A 422 -10.30 -11.31 15.83
CA GLU A 422 -9.68 -10.69 14.66
C GLU A 422 -10.19 -11.29 13.35
N ALA A 423 -10.27 -12.62 13.28
CA ALA A 423 -10.78 -13.31 12.09
C ALA A 423 -12.22 -12.89 11.76
N LEU A 424 -13.09 -12.84 12.78
CA LEU A 424 -14.48 -12.43 12.63
C LEU A 424 -14.63 -10.95 12.26
N ALA A 425 -13.80 -10.07 12.82
CA ALA A 425 -13.86 -8.64 12.52
C ALA A 425 -13.37 -8.30 11.11
N ALA A 426 -12.41 -9.07 10.59
CA ALA A 426 -11.81 -8.81 9.27
C ALA A 426 -12.55 -9.47 8.10
N THR A 427 -13.41 -10.47 8.37
CA THR A 427 -14.04 -11.31 7.34
C THR A 427 -15.53 -11.50 7.57
N GLU A 428 -16.30 -11.54 6.50
CA GLU A 428 -17.73 -11.84 6.54
C GLU A 428 -17.97 -13.34 6.36
N LEU A 429 -19.13 -13.84 6.80
CA LEU A 429 -19.57 -15.19 6.44
C LEU A 429 -20.04 -15.12 4.98
N ALA A 430 -19.51 -16.02 4.14
CA ALA A 430 -19.85 -16.10 2.72
C ALA A 430 -21.24 -16.68 2.49
#